data_AF-A0A6N2SQ99-F1
#
_entry.id   AF-A0A6N2SQ99-F1
#
_cell.length_a   1.000
_cell.length_b   1.000
_cell.length_c   1.000
_cell.angle_alpha   90.00
_cell.angle_beta   90.00
_cell.angle_gamma   90.00
#
_symmetry.space_group_name_H-M   'P 1'
#
loop_
_entity.id
_entity.type
_entity.pdbx_description
1 polymer ?
#
loop_
_entity_poly.entity_id
_entity_poly.type
_entity_poly.pdbx_seq_one_letter_code
_entity_poly.pdbx_strand_id
1 'polypeptide(L)'
;MLRYEEYIICGENYYTEEDFNEILNAVKMDNPNVFYVQNNFSIEKTSWGLIKLHLNYFFSKVDKENLSLEIEKYLNSMFLNIDTEEKEQEQIVKDVHDFLITGTQVKIKEDIPELEKCAVIETFLENKMTTQGIAYAYKYILNSADIKCSIVCGSVLNADGRSCIRAWNRIKLYGEERYIDIYEDAVKSNDQKICYDYFGLTDEMILKDHSINVPLESFEDSSNDIKTKKDDFSPVQEFLGVINSAELESLSVDKVVKILENMPPDMMSDDTGIIIEKFVQKLKNLNDIEKQYLDEKEVLEKDIMVHIPYLLRILGEYYRYKKYSAATDLTLMLYEKLSVVIDTLMKTMQYNMNVFWNHHADEMINDMSQIQQDLINEKKNRTPCPVDVESLNEDSDINDFILVLEHLKIYGLSQNINEQIIRTLEELKRLQQAITKNSYTILPIDNFKNYYLPEAIKLIFLYDEYEDEGISEQRLNDLYENIQISLTAVNNAINSKLDEIQLFETMETEARAKALADIIGQDGFVDSAYKINI
;
A
#
# COMPACT_ATOMS: atom_id res chain seq x y z
N MET A 1 -4.58 2.73 -4.90
CA MET A 1 -5.66 3.53 -5.52
C MET A 1 -5.16 4.95 -5.69
N LEU A 2 -5.08 5.46 -6.93
CA LEU A 2 -4.66 6.84 -7.20
C LEU A 2 -5.68 7.81 -6.59
N ARG A 3 -5.21 8.70 -5.73
CA ARG A 3 -6.01 9.80 -5.20
C ARG A 3 -5.79 11.02 -6.09
N TYR A 4 -6.62 12.05 -5.91
CA TYR A 4 -6.33 13.35 -6.51
C TYR A 4 -5.12 13.93 -5.76
N GLU A 5 -3.93 13.66 -6.27
CA GLU A 5 -2.65 14.08 -5.69
C GLU A 5 -2.01 15.15 -6.57
N GLU A 6 -1.24 16.06 -5.97
CA GLU A 6 -0.51 17.06 -6.74
C GLU A 6 0.61 16.41 -7.58
N TYR A 7 1.25 15.38 -7.02
CA TYR A 7 2.27 14.58 -7.70
C TYR A 7 2.43 13.20 -7.02
N ILE A 8 3.08 12.25 -7.71
CA ILE A 8 3.46 10.92 -7.22
C ILE A 8 4.99 10.83 -7.18
N ILE A 9 5.56 10.20 -6.16
CA ILE A 9 7.02 10.09 -6.03
C ILE A 9 7.52 8.71 -6.36
N CYS A 10 8.57 8.68 -7.19
CA CYS A 10 9.25 7.47 -7.63
C CYS A 10 10.77 7.64 -7.46
N GLY A 11 11.51 6.55 -7.24
CA GLY A 11 12.98 6.62 -7.18
C GLY A 11 13.59 6.84 -8.57
N GLU A 12 14.69 7.60 -8.67
CA GLU A 12 15.32 7.95 -9.97
C GLU A 12 15.82 6.75 -10.78
N ASN A 13 16.14 5.62 -10.14
CA ASN A 13 16.99 4.60 -10.74
C ASN A 13 16.25 3.52 -11.56
N TYR A 14 14.92 3.58 -11.70
CA TYR A 14 14.17 2.41 -12.18
C TYR A 14 13.15 2.63 -13.29
N TYR A 15 12.79 3.88 -13.62
CA TYR A 15 11.70 4.14 -14.54
C TYR A 15 12.02 5.27 -15.52
N THR A 16 11.86 4.97 -16.80
CA THR A 16 11.84 5.91 -17.91
C THR A 16 10.45 6.55 -18.04
N GLU A 17 10.34 7.62 -18.84
CA GLU A 17 9.04 8.20 -19.19
C GLU A 17 8.12 7.18 -19.89
N GLU A 18 8.68 6.25 -20.65
CA GLU A 18 7.94 5.16 -21.30
C GLU A 18 7.36 4.21 -20.24
N ASP A 19 8.15 3.82 -19.24
CA ASP A 19 7.67 2.98 -18.13
C ASP A 19 6.53 3.65 -17.36
N PHE A 20 6.63 4.96 -17.08
CA PHE A 20 5.55 5.69 -16.43
C PHE A 20 4.27 5.77 -17.28
N ASN A 21 4.41 5.90 -18.60
CA ASN A 21 3.26 5.84 -19.50
C ASN A 21 2.59 4.46 -19.47
N GLU A 22 3.37 3.38 -19.51
CA GLU A 22 2.85 2.01 -19.41
C GLU A 22 2.11 1.78 -18.09
N ILE A 23 2.74 2.14 -16.96
CA ILE A 23 2.15 2.02 -15.63
C ILE A 23 0.86 2.84 -15.51
N LEU A 24 0.86 4.10 -15.94
CA LEU A 24 -0.32 4.96 -15.86
C LEU A 24 -1.48 4.41 -16.70
N ASN A 25 -1.18 3.90 -17.91
CA ASN A 25 -2.18 3.27 -18.76
C ASN A 25 -2.76 2.01 -18.11
N ALA A 26 -1.90 1.13 -17.57
CA ALA A 26 -2.33 -0.08 -16.86
C ALA A 26 -3.22 0.25 -15.66
N VAL A 27 -2.80 1.18 -14.80
CA VAL A 27 -3.59 1.60 -13.63
C VAL A 27 -4.94 2.15 -14.05
N LYS A 28 -5.00 2.99 -15.09
CA LYS A 28 -6.28 3.53 -15.60
C LYS A 28 -7.18 2.45 -16.18
N MET A 29 -6.64 1.53 -16.97
CA MET A 29 -7.40 0.38 -17.52
C MET A 29 -7.93 -0.53 -16.42
N ASP A 30 -7.16 -0.72 -15.35
CA ASP A 30 -7.56 -1.56 -14.22
C ASP A 30 -8.56 -0.92 -13.28
N ASN A 31 -8.52 0.41 -13.20
CA ASN A 31 -9.31 1.18 -12.25
C ASN A 31 -10.16 2.21 -12.98
N PRO A 32 -11.28 1.83 -13.66
CA PRO A 32 -12.16 2.80 -14.32
C PRO A 32 -12.72 3.91 -13.41
N ASN A 33 -12.63 3.75 -12.09
CA ASN A 33 -12.98 4.77 -11.10
C ASN A 33 -11.98 5.94 -11.02
N VAL A 34 -10.78 5.84 -11.63
CA VAL A 34 -9.84 6.97 -11.79
C VAL A 34 -10.07 7.75 -13.09
N PHE A 35 -11.32 7.76 -13.56
CA PHE A 35 -11.78 8.37 -14.81
C PHE A 35 -11.34 9.84 -15.02
N TYR A 36 -11.06 10.55 -13.93
CA TYR A 36 -10.65 11.96 -13.92
C TYR A 36 -9.17 12.19 -14.26
N VAL A 37 -8.35 11.15 -14.38
CA VAL A 37 -6.90 11.24 -14.67
C VAL A 37 -6.64 11.25 -16.17
N GLN A 38 -5.79 12.15 -16.67
CA GLN A 38 -5.38 12.22 -18.08
C GLN A 38 -4.23 11.24 -18.40
N ASN A 39 -3.91 11.04 -19.68
CA ASN A 39 -2.80 10.18 -20.13
C ASN A 39 -1.47 10.93 -20.26
N ASN A 40 -1.42 12.19 -19.87
CA ASN A 40 -0.22 13.01 -19.89
C ASN A 40 0.16 13.41 -18.46
N PHE A 41 1.45 13.57 -18.25
CA PHE A 41 2.04 13.99 -16.99
C PHE A 41 3.28 14.83 -17.26
N SER A 42 3.80 15.49 -16.23
CA SER A 42 5.14 16.06 -16.28
C SER A 42 6.02 15.47 -15.21
N ILE A 43 7.29 15.26 -15.55
CA ILE A 43 8.31 14.74 -14.65
C ILE A 43 9.15 15.91 -14.15
N GLU A 44 9.32 16.00 -12.84
CA GLU A 44 10.28 16.87 -12.18
C GLU A 44 11.30 15.99 -11.44
N LYS A 45 12.58 16.17 -11.75
CA LYS A 45 13.66 15.53 -11.00
C LYS A 45 14.01 16.40 -9.81
N THR A 46 13.97 15.83 -8.62
CA THR A 46 14.36 16.53 -7.41
C THR A 46 15.88 16.55 -7.29
N SER A 47 16.43 17.52 -6.57
CA SER A 47 17.88 17.59 -6.33
C SER A 47 18.40 16.43 -5.48
N TRP A 48 17.51 15.73 -4.76
CA TRP A 48 17.79 14.57 -3.88
C TRP A 48 17.44 13.21 -4.51
N GLY A 49 17.53 13.07 -5.83
CA GLY A 49 17.51 11.75 -6.46
C GLY A 49 16.14 11.06 -6.56
N LEU A 50 15.05 11.83 -6.45
CA LEU A 50 13.68 11.35 -6.62
C LEU A 50 13.01 12.00 -7.83
N ILE A 51 11.99 11.34 -8.36
CA ILE A 51 11.14 11.83 -9.45
C ILE A 51 9.77 12.20 -8.89
N LYS A 52 9.36 13.45 -9.06
CA LYS A 52 7.98 13.92 -8.88
C LYS A 52 7.24 13.80 -10.22
N LEU A 53 6.24 12.92 -10.25
CA LEU A 53 5.32 12.71 -11.38
C LEU A 53 4.06 13.54 -11.16
N HIS A 54 3.94 14.67 -11.87
CA HIS A 54 2.78 15.54 -11.82
C HIS A 54 1.73 15.06 -12.81
N LEU A 55 0.64 14.49 -12.30
CA LEU A 55 -0.46 14.01 -13.12
C LEU A 55 -1.36 15.18 -13.55
N ASN A 56 -1.85 15.11 -14.79
CA ASN A 56 -2.90 16.03 -15.23
C ASN A 56 -4.28 15.42 -15.03
N TYR A 57 -5.26 16.28 -14.75
CA TYR A 57 -6.63 15.89 -14.47
C TYR A 57 -7.62 16.56 -15.42
N PHE A 58 -8.68 15.85 -15.82
CA PHE A 58 -9.74 16.41 -16.67
C PHE A 58 -10.63 17.41 -15.91
N PHE A 59 -10.72 17.26 -14.58
CA PHE A 59 -11.67 17.97 -13.74
C PHE A 59 -10.97 18.51 -12.50
N SER A 60 -11.50 19.60 -11.92
CA SER A 60 -11.09 20.03 -10.60
C SER A 60 -11.48 19.00 -9.54
N LYS A 61 -10.87 19.05 -8.35
CA LYS A 61 -11.23 18.15 -7.23
C LYS A 61 -12.73 18.21 -6.89
N VAL A 62 -13.30 19.42 -6.86
CA VAL A 62 -14.73 19.63 -6.57
C VAL A 62 -15.62 19.04 -7.67
N ASP A 63 -15.28 19.27 -8.93
CA ASP A 63 -16.04 18.72 -10.05
C ASP A 63 -15.96 17.20 -10.09
N LYS A 64 -14.78 16.63 -9.79
CA LYS A 64 -14.60 15.18 -9.66
C LYS A 64 -15.53 14.59 -8.59
N GLU A 65 -15.64 15.24 -7.43
CA GLU A 65 -16.51 14.78 -6.34
C GLU A 65 -17.99 14.81 -6.77
N ASN A 66 -18.42 15.90 -7.41
CA ASN A 66 -19.78 16.02 -7.95
C ASN A 66 -20.08 14.95 -9.02
N LEU A 67 -19.18 14.75 -9.98
CA LEU A 67 -19.33 13.73 -11.02
C LEU A 67 -19.35 12.31 -10.43
N SER A 68 -18.56 12.05 -9.38
CA SER A 68 -18.57 10.76 -8.69
C SER A 68 -19.96 10.47 -8.11
N LEU A 69 -20.60 11.47 -7.49
CA LEU A 69 -21.95 11.34 -6.94
C LEU A 69 -23.02 11.16 -8.04
N GLU A 70 -22.83 11.77 -9.22
CA GLU A 70 -23.74 11.58 -10.35
C GLU A 70 -23.64 10.15 -10.93
N ILE A 71 -22.42 9.62 -11.07
CA ILE A 71 -22.22 8.22 -11.47
C ILE A 71 -22.83 7.27 -10.44
N GLU A 72 -22.61 7.51 -9.14
CA GLU A 72 -23.18 6.67 -8.08
C GLU A 72 -24.72 6.65 -8.14
N LYS A 73 -25.36 7.81 -8.36
CA LYS A 73 -26.81 7.89 -8.58
C LYS A 73 -27.25 7.10 -9.81
N TYR A 74 -26.51 7.19 -10.91
CA TYR A 74 -26.77 6.42 -12.12
C TYR A 74 -26.72 4.91 -11.82
N LEU A 75 -25.65 4.43 -11.19
CA LEU A 75 -25.47 3.02 -10.83
C LEU A 75 -26.57 2.51 -9.89
N ASN A 76 -26.91 3.29 -8.85
CA ASN A 76 -27.99 2.92 -7.93
C ASN A 76 -29.33 2.79 -8.67
N SER A 77 -29.64 3.71 -9.58
CA SER A 77 -30.87 3.62 -10.40
C SER A 77 -30.87 2.41 -11.33
N MET A 78 -29.71 2.07 -11.89
CA MET A 78 -29.52 0.92 -12.77
C MET A 78 -29.69 -0.40 -12.00
N PHE A 79 -29.01 -0.56 -10.86
CA PHE A 79 -29.11 -1.77 -10.05
C PHE A 79 -30.52 -1.99 -9.48
N LEU A 80 -31.24 -0.91 -9.14
CA LEU A 80 -32.67 -1.00 -8.78
C LEU A 80 -33.56 -1.47 -9.94
N ASN A 81 -33.25 -1.10 -11.19
CA ASN A 81 -33.97 -1.57 -12.37
C ASN A 81 -33.63 -3.02 -12.72
N ILE A 82 -32.37 -3.42 -12.52
CA ILE A 82 -31.89 -4.77 -12.81
C ILE A 82 -32.33 -5.77 -11.73
N ASP A 83 -32.53 -5.35 -10.48
CA ASP A 83 -32.85 -6.24 -9.35
C ASP A 83 -31.79 -7.33 -9.14
N THR A 84 -30.66 -6.95 -8.56
CA THR A 84 -29.45 -7.78 -8.44
C THR A 84 -29.41 -8.70 -7.22
N GLU A 85 -30.31 -8.56 -6.24
CA GLU A 85 -30.16 -9.18 -4.89
C GLU A 85 -30.25 -10.72 -4.89
N GLU A 86 -30.81 -11.35 -5.93
CA GLU A 86 -30.95 -12.82 -6.03
C GLU A 86 -30.45 -13.39 -7.37
N LYS A 87 -29.68 -12.63 -8.15
CA LYS A 87 -29.25 -13.04 -9.49
C LYS A 87 -27.87 -13.69 -9.48
N GLU A 88 -27.73 -14.77 -10.26
CA GLU A 88 -26.43 -15.34 -10.58
C GLU A 88 -25.61 -14.35 -11.42
N GLN A 89 -24.28 -14.45 -11.32
CA GLN A 89 -23.34 -13.55 -11.98
C GLN A 89 -23.64 -13.40 -13.48
N GLU A 90 -23.89 -14.49 -14.18
CA GLU A 90 -24.18 -14.51 -15.61
C GLU A 90 -25.43 -13.72 -15.97
N GLN A 91 -26.44 -13.75 -15.11
CA GLN A 91 -27.66 -12.98 -15.29
C GLN A 91 -27.41 -11.49 -15.07
N ILE A 92 -26.63 -11.13 -14.04
CA ILE A 92 -26.22 -9.73 -13.79
C ILE A 92 -25.44 -9.20 -14.99
N VAL A 93 -24.45 -9.94 -15.49
CA VAL A 93 -23.63 -9.58 -16.66
C VAL A 93 -24.50 -9.31 -17.88
N LYS A 94 -25.46 -10.18 -18.16
CA LYS A 94 -26.40 -10.03 -19.27
C LYS A 94 -27.34 -8.83 -19.07
N ASP A 95 -27.87 -8.63 -17.88
CA ASP A 95 -28.81 -7.53 -17.63
C ASP A 95 -28.12 -6.17 -17.69
N VAL A 96 -26.87 -6.08 -17.22
CA VAL A 96 -26.03 -4.89 -17.36
C VAL A 96 -25.76 -4.60 -18.85
N HIS A 97 -25.45 -5.64 -19.64
CA HIS A 97 -25.30 -5.53 -21.09
C HIS A 97 -26.56 -4.98 -21.76
N ASP A 98 -27.71 -5.58 -21.46
CA ASP A 98 -28.99 -5.18 -22.05
C ASP A 98 -29.38 -3.76 -21.65
N PHE A 99 -29.14 -3.38 -20.39
CA PHE A 99 -29.41 -2.05 -19.90
C PHE A 99 -28.55 -0.99 -20.61
N LEU A 100 -27.27 -1.28 -20.84
CA LEU A 100 -26.38 -0.35 -21.55
C LEU A 100 -26.78 -0.14 -23.02
N ILE A 101 -27.29 -1.18 -23.69
CA ILE A 101 -27.79 -1.08 -25.08
C ILE A 101 -29.15 -0.37 -25.14
N THR A 102 -30.05 -0.62 -24.19
CA THR A 102 -31.44 -0.13 -24.23
C THR A 102 -31.64 1.22 -23.54
N GLY A 103 -30.86 1.52 -22.50
CA GLY A 103 -30.94 2.76 -21.72
C GLY A 103 -30.37 3.98 -22.44
N THR A 104 -29.64 3.77 -23.54
CA THR A 104 -28.98 4.80 -24.31
C THR A 104 -29.71 4.98 -25.63
N GLN A 105 -30.32 6.16 -25.88
CA GLN A 105 -30.68 6.56 -27.26
C GLN A 105 -29.39 6.93 -27.99
N VAL A 106 -28.54 5.93 -28.26
CA VAL A 106 -27.11 6.08 -28.52
C VAL A 106 -26.85 6.95 -29.75
N LYS A 107 -26.06 8.00 -29.58
CA LYS A 107 -25.31 8.59 -30.69
C LYS A 107 -24.02 7.79 -30.87
N ILE A 108 -24.08 6.75 -31.71
CA ILE A 108 -22.90 5.94 -32.04
C ILE A 108 -21.94 6.83 -32.83
N LYS A 109 -20.71 6.95 -32.36
CA LYS A 109 -19.62 7.60 -33.10
C LYS A 109 -18.50 6.60 -33.32
N GLU A 110 -17.85 6.68 -34.47
CA GLU A 110 -16.50 6.14 -34.65
C GLU A 110 -15.53 7.02 -33.85
N ASP A 111 -14.50 6.42 -33.25
CA ASP A 111 -13.51 7.11 -32.43
C ASP A 111 -12.86 8.25 -33.26
N ILE A 112 -13.18 9.50 -32.92
CA ILE A 112 -12.59 10.69 -33.55
C ILE A 112 -11.42 11.13 -32.67
N PRO A 113 -10.21 11.38 -33.21
CA PRO A 113 -9.03 11.74 -32.42
C PRO A 113 -9.10 13.08 -31.65
N GLU A 114 -10.23 13.79 -31.67
CA GLU A 114 -10.34 15.15 -31.15
C GLU A 114 -10.97 15.19 -29.76
N LEU A 115 -10.16 15.61 -28.77
CA LEU A 115 -10.56 16.12 -27.46
C LEU A 115 -11.69 15.31 -26.80
N GLU A 116 -11.52 13.99 -26.72
CA GLU A 116 -12.42 13.17 -25.94
C GLU A 116 -12.36 13.63 -24.48
N LYS A 117 -13.54 13.93 -23.93
CA LYS A 117 -13.70 13.97 -22.48
C LYS A 117 -13.34 12.59 -21.93
N CYS A 118 -13.30 12.48 -20.61
CA CYS A 118 -13.27 11.19 -19.95
C CYS A 118 -14.36 10.23 -20.52
N ALA A 119 -13.95 9.15 -21.20
CA ALA A 119 -14.83 8.22 -21.92
C ALA A 119 -15.92 7.57 -21.03
N VAL A 120 -15.63 7.39 -19.74
CA VAL A 120 -16.59 6.92 -18.72
C VAL A 120 -17.73 7.94 -18.52
N ILE A 121 -17.40 9.23 -18.44
CA ILE A 121 -18.39 10.32 -18.29
C ILE A 121 -19.26 10.44 -19.52
N GLU A 122 -18.66 10.32 -20.70
CA GLU A 122 -19.39 10.37 -21.95
C GLU A 122 -20.43 9.25 -22.06
N THR A 123 -20.09 8.06 -21.57
CA THR A 123 -20.98 6.90 -21.56
C THR A 123 -22.10 7.06 -20.53
N PHE A 124 -21.77 7.36 -19.27
CA PHE A 124 -22.77 7.43 -18.20
C PHE A 124 -23.68 8.66 -18.25
N LEU A 125 -23.12 9.83 -18.55
CA LEU A 125 -23.81 11.11 -18.34
C LEU A 125 -24.19 11.82 -19.64
N GLU A 126 -23.52 11.51 -20.76
CA GLU A 126 -23.76 12.18 -22.05
C GLU A 126 -24.43 11.29 -23.11
N ASN A 127 -24.71 10.02 -22.78
CA ASN A 127 -25.29 9.03 -23.69
C ASN A 127 -24.52 8.87 -25.02
N LYS A 128 -23.19 8.99 -24.95
CA LYS A 128 -22.28 8.76 -26.09
C LYS A 128 -21.59 7.42 -25.90
N MET A 129 -21.72 6.53 -26.87
CA MET A 129 -21.06 5.23 -26.85
C MET A 129 -19.91 5.22 -27.84
N THR A 130 -18.70 5.18 -27.31
CA THR A 130 -17.45 4.89 -28.05
C THR A 130 -16.97 3.49 -27.67
N THR A 131 -16.04 2.93 -28.45
CA THR A 131 -15.52 1.58 -28.16
C THR A 131 -14.84 1.55 -26.78
N GLN A 132 -14.01 2.56 -26.50
CA GLN A 132 -13.36 2.72 -25.21
C GLN A 132 -14.33 3.06 -24.09
N GLY A 133 -15.26 3.99 -24.31
CA GLY A 133 -16.20 4.44 -23.27
C GLY A 133 -17.05 3.30 -22.72
N ILE A 134 -17.61 2.47 -23.62
CA ILE A 134 -18.47 1.37 -23.20
C ILE A 134 -17.70 0.26 -22.50
N ALA A 135 -16.47 -0.05 -22.94
CA ALA A 135 -15.64 -1.06 -22.30
C ALA A 135 -15.26 -0.67 -20.86
N TYR A 136 -14.94 0.61 -20.64
CA TYR A 136 -14.64 1.14 -19.31
C TYR A 136 -15.90 1.24 -18.43
N ALA A 137 -17.03 1.69 -18.97
CA ALA A 137 -18.28 1.79 -18.23
C ALA A 137 -18.78 0.42 -17.79
N TYR A 138 -18.71 -0.59 -18.67
CA TYR A 138 -19.10 -1.96 -18.34
C TYR A 138 -18.24 -2.55 -17.23
N LYS A 139 -16.91 -2.40 -17.32
CA LYS A 139 -16.00 -2.79 -16.24
C LYS A 139 -16.31 -2.05 -14.94
N TYR A 140 -16.60 -0.75 -15.00
CA TYR A 140 -16.97 0.02 -13.81
C TYR A 140 -18.20 -0.57 -13.12
N ILE A 141 -19.29 -0.81 -13.87
CA ILE A 141 -20.54 -1.34 -13.32
C ILE A 141 -20.32 -2.73 -12.72
N LEU A 142 -19.68 -3.62 -13.47
CA LEU A 142 -19.44 -5.00 -13.03
C LEU A 142 -18.55 -5.06 -11.79
N ASN A 143 -17.45 -4.29 -11.76
CA ASN A 143 -16.61 -4.21 -10.56
C ASN A 143 -17.37 -3.62 -9.36
N SER A 144 -18.35 -2.73 -9.59
CA SER A 144 -19.21 -2.21 -8.52
C SER A 144 -20.19 -3.25 -7.98
N ALA A 145 -20.49 -4.28 -8.77
CA ALA A 145 -21.26 -5.47 -8.39
C ALA A 145 -20.36 -6.64 -7.92
N ASP A 146 -19.08 -6.38 -7.65
CA ASP A 146 -18.08 -7.39 -7.25
C ASP A 146 -17.82 -8.49 -8.30
N ILE A 147 -18.08 -8.19 -9.58
CA ILE A 147 -17.85 -9.08 -10.71
C ILE A 147 -16.58 -8.63 -11.44
N LYS A 148 -15.53 -9.46 -11.38
CA LYS A 148 -14.24 -9.18 -12.04
C LYS A 148 -14.42 -9.05 -13.57
N CYS A 149 -14.01 -7.91 -14.12
CA CYS A 149 -14.03 -7.64 -15.55
C CYS A 149 -12.68 -7.02 -16.00
N SER A 150 -12.13 -7.50 -17.11
CA SER A 150 -10.93 -6.94 -17.75
C SER A 150 -11.31 -6.16 -19.01
N ILE A 151 -10.50 -5.18 -19.38
CA ILE A 151 -10.59 -4.49 -20.67
C ILE A 151 -9.54 -5.10 -21.59
N VAL A 152 -9.93 -5.40 -22.82
CA VAL A 152 -9.06 -5.95 -23.86
C VAL A 152 -8.91 -4.89 -24.94
N CYS A 153 -7.67 -4.58 -25.30
CA CYS A 153 -7.34 -3.65 -26.38
C CYS A 153 -6.79 -4.42 -27.58
N GLY A 154 -7.26 -4.06 -28.76
CA GLY A 154 -6.89 -4.75 -29.98
C GLY A 154 -7.32 -3.99 -31.20
N SER A 155 -7.52 -4.71 -32.31
CA SER A 155 -8.03 -4.12 -33.53
C SER A 155 -9.06 -5.00 -34.21
N VAL A 156 -10.05 -4.37 -34.84
CA VAL A 156 -11.06 -5.07 -35.64
C VAL A 156 -10.86 -4.78 -37.12
N LEU A 157 -10.94 -5.83 -37.94
CA LEU A 157 -10.88 -5.69 -39.40
C LEU A 157 -12.25 -5.27 -39.93
N ASN A 158 -12.40 -4.01 -40.32
CA ASN A 158 -13.65 -3.53 -40.90
C ASN A 158 -13.87 -4.13 -42.29
N ALA A 159 -15.12 -4.11 -42.76
CA ALA A 159 -15.51 -4.63 -44.09
C ALA A 159 -14.79 -3.93 -45.27
N ASP A 160 -14.21 -2.76 -45.03
CA ASP A 160 -13.39 -2.01 -45.99
C ASP A 160 -11.88 -2.33 -45.93
N GLY A 161 -11.48 -3.28 -45.09
CA GLY A 161 -10.10 -3.74 -44.92
C GLY A 161 -9.23 -2.84 -44.04
N ARG A 162 -9.78 -1.79 -43.40
CA ARG A 162 -9.05 -0.96 -42.45
C ARG A 162 -9.12 -1.57 -41.05
N SER A 163 -7.97 -1.60 -40.37
CA SER A 163 -7.86 -1.98 -38.96
C SER A 163 -8.06 -0.74 -38.10
N CYS A 164 -9.00 -0.79 -37.16
CA CYS A 164 -9.26 0.27 -36.17
C CYS A 164 -8.95 -0.25 -34.77
N ILE A 165 -8.27 0.56 -33.96
CA ILE A 165 -8.01 0.21 -32.55
C ILE A 165 -9.34 0.22 -31.82
N ARG A 166 -9.61 -0.82 -31.03
CA ARG A 166 -10.83 -0.96 -30.25
C ARG A 166 -10.56 -1.50 -28.86
N ALA A 167 -11.51 -1.26 -27.97
CA ALA A 167 -11.56 -1.85 -26.64
C ALA A 167 -12.88 -2.61 -26.44
N TRP A 168 -12.79 -3.78 -25.79
CA TRP A 168 -13.93 -4.60 -25.38
C TRP A 168 -13.62 -5.26 -24.03
N ASN A 169 -14.48 -6.17 -23.57
CA ASN A 169 -14.35 -6.76 -22.23
C ASN A 169 -14.07 -8.26 -22.25
N ARG A 170 -13.41 -8.73 -21.20
CA ARG A 170 -13.25 -10.15 -20.87
C ARG A 170 -13.73 -10.41 -19.45
N ILE A 171 -14.51 -11.47 -19.28
CA ILE A 171 -15.16 -11.84 -18.03
C ILE A 171 -15.22 -13.36 -17.89
N LYS A 172 -15.24 -13.88 -16.66
CA LYS A 172 -15.51 -15.29 -16.39
C LYS A 172 -17.02 -15.54 -16.44
N LEU A 173 -17.49 -16.37 -17.37
CA LEU A 173 -18.88 -16.83 -17.44
C LEU A 173 -18.91 -18.34 -17.44
N TYR A 174 -19.76 -18.94 -16.59
CA TYR A 174 -19.85 -20.39 -16.44
C TYR A 174 -18.50 -21.05 -16.12
N GLY A 175 -17.64 -20.34 -15.38
CA GLY A 175 -16.30 -20.80 -14.99
C GLY A 175 -15.21 -20.63 -16.04
N GLU A 176 -15.53 -20.16 -17.26
CA GLU A 176 -14.56 -19.99 -18.34
C GLU A 176 -14.40 -18.52 -18.74
N GLU A 177 -13.23 -18.13 -19.20
CA GLU A 177 -13.02 -16.80 -19.77
C GLU A 177 -13.82 -16.64 -21.07
N ARG A 178 -14.52 -15.52 -21.18
CA ARG A 178 -15.37 -15.14 -22.31
C ARG A 178 -15.22 -13.66 -22.63
N TYR A 179 -15.37 -13.34 -23.90
CA TYR A 179 -15.30 -11.97 -24.42
C TYR A 179 -16.70 -11.40 -24.63
N ILE A 180 -16.85 -10.11 -24.33
CA ILE A 180 -18.07 -9.34 -24.57
C ILE A 180 -17.68 -8.04 -25.29
N ASP A 181 -18.17 -7.84 -26.51
CA ASP A 181 -18.09 -6.55 -27.22
C ASP A 181 -19.50 -5.91 -27.32
N ILE A 182 -19.80 -5.07 -26.34
CA ILE A 182 -21.07 -4.35 -26.26
C ILE A 182 -21.24 -3.37 -27.42
N TYR A 183 -20.14 -2.79 -27.92
CA TYR A 183 -20.23 -1.81 -29.01
C TYR A 183 -20.74 -2.49 -30.28
N GLU A 184 -20.14 -3.62 -30.66
CA GLU A 184 -20.56 -4.39 -31.82
C GLU A 184 -22.00 -4.91 -31.69
N ASP A 185 -22.38 -5.41 -30.51
CA ASP A 185 -23.77 -5.81 -30.25
C ASP A 185 -24.73 -4.63 -30.27
N ALA A 186 -24.35 -3.45 -29.75
CA ALA A 186 -25.17 -2.24 -29.81
C ALA A 186 -25.39 -1.77 -31.25
N VAL A 187 -24.34 -1.75 -32.08
CA VAL A 187 -24.41 -1.36 -33.50
C VAL A 187 -25.35 -2.27 -34.30
N LYS A 188 -25.39 -3.56 -33.97
CA LYS A 188 -26.25 -4.57 -34.62
C LYS A 188 -27.65 -4.67 -34.00
N SER A 189 -27.88 -4.04 -32.85
CA SER A 189 -29.17 -4.00 -32.16
C SER A 189 -30.14 -3.01 -32.81
N ASN A 190 -31.43 -3.14 -32.49
CA ASN A 190 -32.47 -2.18 -32.86
C ASN A 190 -33.53 -2.09 -31.76
N ASP A 191 -34.45 -1.12 -31.89
CA ASP A 191 -35.51 -0.83 -30.91
C ASP A 191 -36.39 -2.03 -30.52
N GLN A 192 -36.40 -3.11 -31.31
CA GLN A 192 -37.22 -4.31 -31.08
C GLN A 192 -36.41 -5.52 -30.63
N LYS A 193 -35.08 -5.52 -30.81
CA LYS A 193 -34.23 -6.69 -30.55
C LYS A 193 -32.78 -6.30 -30.24
N ILE A 194 -32.27 -6.83 -29.13
CA ILE A 194 -30.87 -6.77 -28.73
C ILE A 194 -30.08 -7.88 -29.45
N CYS A 195 -28.92 -7.53 -29.99
CA CYS A 195 -27.93 -8.44 -30.56
C CYS A 195 -27.05 -9.05 -29.45
N TYR A 196 -26.61 -10.28 -29.66
CA TYR A 196 -25.74 -11.03 -28.75
C TYR A 196 -24.66 -11.79 -29.54
N ASP A 197 -24.33 -11.30 -30.75
CA ASP A 197 -23.35 -11.94 -31.62
C ASP A 197 -21.95 -11.88 -31.01
N TYR A 198 -21.69 -10.88 -30.16
CA TYR A 198 -20.42 -10.72 -29.44
C TYR A 198 -20.57 -10.84 -27.92
N PHE A 199 -21.63 -11.48 -27.43
CA PHE A 199 -21.84 -11.73 -26.02
C PHE A 199 -21.37 -13.14 -25.64
N GLY A 200 -20.30 -13.24 -24.85
CA GLY A 200 -19.84 -14.49 -24.27
C GLY A 200 -19.03 -15.36 -25.24
N LEU A 201 -18.18 -14.74 -26.07
CA LEU A 201 -17.38 -15.43 -27.08
C LEU A 201 -16.15 -16.13 -26.49
N THR A 202 -15.74 -17.24 -27.10
CA THR A 202 -14.45 -17.90 -26.82
C THR A 202 -13.31 -17.23 -27.60
N ASP A 203 -12.06 -17.57 -27.28
CA ASP A 203 -10.89 -17.19 -28.09
C ASP A 203 -11.07 -17.50 -29.57
N GLU A 204 -11.48 -18.75 -29.89
CA GLU A 204 -11.70 -19.19 -31.27
C GLU A 204 -12.76 -18.35 -32.00
N MET A 205 -13.76 -17.84 -31.27
CA MET A 205 -14.84 -17.04 -31.84
C MET A 205 -14.41 -15.59 -32.05
N ILE A 206 -13.86 -14.94 -31.03
CA ILE A 206 -13.49 -13.52 -31.10
C ILE A 206 -12.32 -13.28 -32.07
N LEU A 207 -11.37 -14.22 -32.17
CA LEU A 207 -10.19 -14.10 -33.03
C LEU A 207 -10.49 -14.28 -34.54
N LYS A 208 -11.75 -14.52 -34.92
CA LYS A 208 -12.14 -14.60 -36.35
C LYS A 208 -12.11 -13.23 -37.01
N ASP A 209 -12.40 -12.18 -36.27
CA ASP A 209 -12.49 -10.80 -36.77
C ASP A 209 -11.82 -9.75 -35.85
N HIS A 210 -11.42 -10.13 -34.64
CA HIS A 210 -10.62 -9.30 -33.73
C HIS A 210 -9.16 -9.80 -33.64
N SER A 211 -8.24 -8.86 -33.48
CA SER A 211 -6.83 -9.11 -33.13
C SER A 211 -6.53 -8.50 -31.76
N ILE A 212 -5.93 -9.26 -30.85
CA ILE A 212 -5.57 -8.77 -29.49
C ILE A 212 -4.13 -8.27 -29.50
N ASN A 213 -3.90 -7.03 -29.04
CA ASN A 213 -2.58 -6.38 -29.10
C ASN A 213 -1.78 -6.46 -27.78
N VAL A 214 -2.43 -6.79 -26.65
CA VAL A 214 -1.78 -6.81 -25.32
C VAL A 214 -1.71 -8.26 -24.80
N PRO A 215 -0.54 -8.76 -24.34
CA PRO A 215 -0.41 -10.09 -23.74
C PRO A 215 -1.23 -10.19 -22.45
N LEU A 216 -1.91 -11.33 -22.25
CA LEU A 216 -2.89 -11.53 -21.17
C LEU A 216 -2.27 -12.25 -19.97
N GLU A 217 -2.51 -11.73 -18.76
CA GLU A 217 -2.48 -12.53 -17.53
C GLU A 217 -3.83 -13.26 -17.35
N SER A 218 -3.79 -14.49 -16.85
CA SER A 218 -4.98 -15.24 -16.44
C SER A 218 -5.59 -14.63 -15.18
N PHE A 219 -6.90 -14.79 -14.96
CA PHE A 219 -7.50 -14.50 -13.64
C PHE A 219 -6.92 -15.45 -12.57
N GLU A 220 -5.75 -15.14 -12.02
CA GLU A 220 -5.26 -15.78 -10.81
C GLU A 220 -6.01 -15.19 -9.61
N ASP A 221 -6.48 -16.06 -8.72
CA ASP A 221 -7.18 -15.70 -7.49
C ASP A 221 -6.18 -15.13 -6.47
N SER A 222 -5.76 -13.88 -6.65
CA SER A 222 -5.10 -13.11 -5.60
C SER A 222 -6.16 -12.38 -4.76
N SER A 223 -6.63 -13.04 -3.71
CA SER A 223 -7.42 -12.41 -2.65
C SER A 223 -6.51 -11.54 -1.78
N ASN A 224 -6.26 -10.29 -2.19
CA ASN A 224 -5.59 -9.30 -1.35
C ASN A 224 -6.60 -8.22 -0.91
N ASP A 225 -7.41 -8.58 0.09
CA ASP A 225 -8.25 -7.68 0.87
C ASP A 225 -7.33 -6.84 1.79
N ILE A 226 -6.85 -5.68 1.33
CA ILE A 226 -6.17 -4.70 2.21
C ILE A 226 -7.25 -3.92 2.98
N LYS A 227 -7.69 -4.50 4.09
CA LYS A 227 -8.42 -3.76 5.15
C LYS A 227 -7.39 -3.09 6.05
N THR A 228 -7.25 -1.77 5.91
CA THR A 228 -6.54 -0.95 6.91
C THR A 228 -7.33 -0.95 8.22
N LYS A 229 -6.86 -1.68 9.22
CA LYS A 229 -7.27 -1.49 10.62
C LYS A 229 -6.23 -0.65 11.35
N LYS A 230 -6.75 0.31 12.10
CA LYS A 230 -6.05 1.21 13.02
C LYS A 230 -5.85 0.46 14.35
N ASP A 231 -4.67 0.67 14.93
CA ASP A 231 -4.28 0.40 16.32
C ASP A 231 -4.23 -1.05 16.82
N ASP A 232 -3.01 -1.57 16.99
CA ASP A 232 -2.63 -2.51 18.06
C ASP A 232 -1.11 -2.45 18.30
N PHE A 233 -0.66 -1.45 19.08
CA PHE A 233 0.77 -1.19 19.35
C PHE A 233 1.36 -2.01 20.51
N SER A 234 0.55 -2.74 21.29
CA SER A 234 1.00 -3.35 22.55
C SER A 234 1.80 -4.66 22.40
N PRO A 235 1.38 -5.67 21.60
CA PRO A 235 2.11 -6.95 21.52
C PRO A 235 3.41 -6.85 20.71
N VAL A 236 3.40 -5.95 19.71
CA VAL A 236 4.51 -5.73 18.78
C VAL A 236 5.74 -5.23 19.55
N GLN A 237 5.59 -4.20 20.38
CA GLN A 237 6.71 -3.63 21.15
C GLN A 237 7.32 -4.62 22.15
N GLU A 238 6.52 -5.49 22.77
CA GLU A 238 7.02 -6.51 23.70
C GLU A 238 7.81 -7.60 22.97
N PHE A 239 7.32 -8.10 21.83
CA PHE A 239 8.01 -9.09 21.00
C PHE A 239 9.39 -8.58 20.52
N LEU A 240 9.45 -7.32 20.08
CA LEU A 240 10.65 -6.75 19.46
C LEU A 240 11.66 -6.23 20.47
N GLY A 241 11.18 -5.72 21.61
CA GLY A 241 12.05 -5.39 22.74
C GLY A 241 12.83 -6.62 23.22
N VAL A 242 12.23 -7.81 23.14
CA VAL A 242 12.91 -9.06 23.48
C VAL A 242 13.95 -9.46 22.42
N ILE A 243 13.63 -9.33 21.12
CA ILE A 243 14.54 -9.68 20.01
C ILE A 243 15.80 -8.81 19.97
N ASN A 244 15.73 -7.57 20.44
CA ASN A 244 16.84 -6.63 20.41
C ASN A 244 17.64 -6.56 21.74
N SER A 245 17.38 -7.48 22.67
CA SER A 245 18.00 -7.48 24.00
C SER A 245 19.14 -8.49 24.13
N ALA A 246 20.16 -8.16 24.92
CA ALA A 246 21.23 -9.09 25.31
C ALA A 246 20.73 -10.28 26.17
N GLU A 247 19.45 -10.30 26.56
CA GLU A 247 18.86 -11.35 27.40
C GLU A 247 18.49 -12.63 26.62
N LEU A 248 18.50 -12.59 25.29
CA LEU A 248 18.18 -13.71 24.40
C LEU A 248 18.97 -14.99 24.70
N GLU A 249 20.25 -14.87 25.06
CA GLU A 249 21.12 -16.01 25.38
C GLU A 249 20.76 -16.71 26.71
N SER A 250 19.79 -16.18 27.47
CA SER A 250 19.40 -16.66 28.82
C SER A 250 17.92 -17.01 28.96
N LEU A 251 17.21 -17.18 27.84
CA LEU A 251 15.77 -17.48 27.86
C LEU A 251 15.46 -18.88 28.42
N SER A 252 14.35 -19.01 29.13
CA SER A 252 13.77 -20.31 29.49
C SER A 252 12.71 -20.72 28.47
N VAL A 253 12.41 -22.02 28.37
CA VAL A 253 11.37 -22.55 27.49
C VAL A 253 10.02 -21.85 27.72
N ASP A 254 9.64 -21.63 28.98
CA ASP A 254 8.41 -20.91 29.34
C ASP A 254 8.36 -19.48 28.80
N LYS A 255 9.50 -18.76 28.85
CA LYS A 255 9.58 -17.41 28.29
C LYS A 255 9.44 -17.45 26.78
N VAL A 256 10.06 -18.41 26.11
CA VAL A 256 9.97 -18.58 24.63
C VAL A 256 8.56 -18.90 24.20
N VAL A 257 7.88 -19.82 24.89
CA VAL A 257 6.46 -20.13 24.64
C VAL A 257 5.62 -18.86 24.77
N LYS A 258 5.80 -18.10 25.85
CA LYS A 258 5.07 -16.84 26.05
C LYS A 258 5.34 -15.82 24.94
N ILE A 259 6.58 -15.70 24.46
CA ILE A 259 6.93 -14.78 23.36
C ILE A 259 6.20 -15.18 22.07
N LEU A 260 6.25 -16.47 21.72
CA LEU A 260 5.64 -16.99 20.49
C LEU A 260 4.10 -17.00 20.54
N GLU A 261 3.49 -17.12 21.72
CA GLU A 261 2.04 -17.01 21.89
C GLU A 261 1.52 -15.57 21.77
N ASN A 262 2.35 -14.58 22.08
CA ASN A 262 1.99 -13.16 21.99
C ASN A 262 2.45 -12.53 20.67
N MET A 263 2.64 -13.34 19.63
CA MET A 263 3.03 -12.86 18.31
C MET A 263 1.99 -11.91 17.70
N PRO A 264 2.41 -10.92 16.90
CA PRO A 264 1.48 -9.98 16.27
C PRO A 264 0.40 -10.69 15.45
N PRO A 265 -0.88 -10.27 15.51
CA PRO A 265 -1.98 -10.92 14.78
C PRO A 265 -1.75 -11.02 13.26
N ASP A 266 -1.10 -10.02 12.68
CA ASP A 266 -0.72 -9.97 11.25
C ASP A 266 0.23 -11.10 10.85
N MET A 267 0.98 -11.67 11.79
CA MET A 267 1.90 -12.79 11.58
C MET A 267 1.24 -14.15 11.85
N MET A 268 0.15 -14.15 12.62
CA MET A 268 -0.63 -15.34 12.94
C MET A 268 -1.75 -15.60 11.92
N SER A 269 -1.95 -14.70 10.95
CA SER A 269 -3.05 -14.75 9.97
C SER A 269 -2.76 -15.55 8.69
N ASP A 270 -1.55 -16.09 8.54
CA ASP A 270 -1.11 -16.87 7.37
C ASP A 270 -0.51 -18.23 7.77
N ASP A 271 0.09 -18.94 6.80
CA ASP A 271 0.71 -20.24 7.03
C ASP A 271 1.88 -20.21 8.04
N THR A 272 2.46 -19.04 8.31
CA THR A 272 3.51 -18.86 9.33
C THR A 272 2.93 -19.04 10.73
N GLY A 273 1.73 -18.51 10.98
CA GLY A 273 1.01 -18.71 12.23
C GLY A 273 0.80 -20.18 12.56
N ILE A 274 0.41 -20.97 11.55
CA ILE A 274 0.20 -22.42 11.69
C ILE A 274 1.49 -23.13 12.10
N ILE A 275 2.63 -22.75 11.52
CA ILE A 275 3.93 -23.35 11.80
C ILE A 275 4.41 -22.96 13.22
N ILE A 276 4.21 -21.70 13.63
CA ILE A 276 4.52 -21.20 14.98
C ILE A 276 3.67 -21.91 16.02
N GLU A 277 2.36 -22.04 15.81
CA GLU A 277 1.46 -22.74 16.74
C GLU A 277 1.87 -24.21 16.94
N LYS A 278 2.24 -24.91 15.87
CA LYS A 278 2.77 -26.27 15.94
C LYS A 278 4.05 -26.33 16.76
N PHE A 279 4.96 -25.38 16.56
CA PHE A 279 6.21 -25.30 17.31
C PHE A 279 5.99 -24.99 18.80
N VAL A 280 5.12 -24.05 19.12
CA VAL A 280 4.69 -23.73 20.50
C VAL A 280 4.12 -24.97 21.18
N GLN A 281 3.23 -25.71 20.50
CA GLN A 281 2.67 -26.94 21.06
C GLN A 281 3.76 -27.98 21.32
N LYS A 282 4.76 -28.07 20.45
CA LYS A 282 5.89 -28.99 20.62
C LYS A 282 6.78 -28.59 21.82
N LEU A 283 7.00 -27.30 22.04
CA LEU A 283 7.74 -26.78 23.21
C LEU A 283 6.98 -27.05 24.52
N LYS A 284 5.65 -26.90 24.53
CA LYS A 284 4.81 -27.26 25.69
C LYS A 284 4.90 -28.75 26.02
N ASN A 285 4.80 -29.61 25.01
CA ASN A 285 4.94 -31.06 25.19
C ASN A 285 6.31 -31.45 25.77
N LEU A 286 7.36 -30.69 25.43
CA LEU A 286 8.70 -30.88 25.97
C LEU A 286 8.78 -30.45 27.45
N ASN A 287 8.08 -29.37 27.81
CA ASN A 287 8.00 -28.94 29.20
C ASN A 287 7.22 -29.94 30.07
N ASP A 288 6.24 -30.64 29.49
CA ASP A 288 5.39 -31.63 30.16
C ASP A 288 6.04 -33.01 30.36
N ILE A 289 7.32 -33.19 29.98
CA ILE A 289 8.05 -34.45 30.18
C ILE A 289 8.08 -34.83 31.69
N GLU A 290 7.75 -36.09 31.98
CA GLU A 290 7.65 -36.61 33.34
C GLU A 290 8.97 -36.49 34.12
N LYS A 291 8.86 -36.30 35.44
CA LYS A 291 10.00 -36.15 36.37
C LYS A 291 11.06 -37.27 36.30
N GLN A 292 10.72 -38.44 35.80
CA GLN A 292 11.65 -39.56 35.67
C GLN A 292 12.67 -39.41 34.53
N TYR A 293 12.48 -38.42 33.64
CA TYR A 293 13.35 -38.10 32.50
C TYR A 293 13.93 -36.68 32.61
N LEU A 294 14.13 -36.18 33.83
CA LEU A 294 14.49 -34.78 34.07
C LEU A 294 15.88 -34.43 33.52
N ASP A 295 16.84 -35.35 33.64
CA ASP A 295 18.21 -35.15 33.15
C ASP A 295 18.23 -35.10 31.61
N GLU A 296 17.47 -35.98 30.95
CA GLU A 296 17.32 -35.98 29.48
C GLU A 296 16.54 -34.75 28.99
N LYS A 297 15.53 -34.30 29.75
CA LYS A 297 14.81 -33.06 29.48
C LYS A 297 15.75 -31.86 29.54
N GLU A 298 16.57 -31.74 30.58
CA GLU A 298 17.47 -30.59 30.76
C GLU A 298 18.52 -30.49 29.64
N VAL A 299 19.05 -31.63 29.19
CA VAL A 299 19.97 -31.68 28.03
C VAL A 299 19.25 -31.26 26.75
N LEU A 300 18.05 -31.80 26.51
CA LEU A 300 17.26 -31.47 25.32
C LEU A 300 16.83 -29.99 25.28
N GLU A 301 16.42 -29.44 26.43
CA GLU A 301 16.12 -28.02 26.56
C GLU A 301 17.35 -27.18 26.25
N LYS A 302 18.50 -27.51 26.84
CA LYS A 302 19.73 -26.76 26.61
C LYS A 302 20.12 -26.74 25.13
N ASP A 303 20.06 -27.87 24.45
CA ASP A 303 20.42 -27.97 23.03
C ASP A 303 19.47 -27.15 22.13
N ILE A 304 18.15 -27.21 22.40
CA ILE A 304 17.17 -26.42 21.64
C ILE A 304 17.33 -24.92 21.94
N MET A 305 17.50 -24.56 23.21
CA MET A 305 17.54 -23.17 23.66
C MET A 305 18.74 -22.39 23.12
N VAL A 306 19.86 -23.04 22.81
CA VAL A 306 21.00 -22.41 22.14
C VAL A 306 20.63 -21.88 20.75
N HIS A 307 19.62 -22.46 20.10
CA HIS A 307 19.20 -22.08 18.73
C HIS A 307 18.01 -21.12 18.68
N ILE A 308 17.26 -20.97 19.78
CA ILE A 308 16.09 -20.09 19.85
C ILE A 308 16.41 -18.62 19.51
N PRO A 309 17.54 -18.02 19.94
CA PRO A 309 17.85 -16.64 19.58
C PRO A 309 17.91 -16.40 18.07
N TYR A 310 18.46 -17.34 17.32
CA TYR A 310 18.56 -17.28 15.86
C TYR A 310 17.19 -17.38 15.19
N LEU A 311 16.35 -18.29 15.66
CA LEU A 311 14.97 -18.43 15.18
C LEU A 311 14.17 -17.14 15.41
N LEU A 312 14.24 -16.56 16.61
CA LEU A 312 13.54 -15.33 16.94
C LEU A 312 14.00 -14.15 16.08
N ARG A 313 15.29 -14.10 15.74
CA ARG A 313 15.83 -13.08 14.82
C ARG A 313 15.31 -13.24 13.40
N ILE A 314 15.23 -14.47 12.87
CA ILE A 314 14.65 -14.74 11.54
C ILE A 314 13.16 -14.38 11.52
N LEU A 315 12.41 -14.74 12.57
CA LEU A 315 11.00 -14.37 12.73
C LEU A 315 10.79 -12.85 12.73
N GLY A 316 11.66 -12.11 13.41
CA GLY A 316 11.63 -10.64 13.40
C GLY A 316 11.85 -10.03 12.01
N GLU A 317 12.82 -10.54 11.25
CA GLU A 317 13.07 -10.09 9.87
C GLU A 317 11.93 -10.47 8.93
N TYR A 318 11.37 -11.68 9.04
CA TYR A 318 10.21 -12.09 8.25
C TYR A 318 8.99 -11.18 8.49
N TYR A 319 8.67 -10.90 9.76
CA TYR A 319 7.59 -9.98 10.13
C TYR A 319 7.79 -8.60 9.51
N ARG A 320 9.02 -8.08 9.54
CA ARG A 320 9.38 -6.79 8.95
C ARG A 320 9.11 -6.74 7.45
N TYR A 321 9.59 -7.72 6.69
CA TYR A 321 9.39 -7.75 5.24
C TYR A 321 7.92 -7.91 4.88
N LYS A 322 7.22 -8.82 5.56
CA LYS A 322 5.78 -9.03 5.35
C LYS A 322 4.94 -7.77 5.62
N LYS A 323 5.29 -7.00 6.65
CA LYS A 323 4.49 -5.84 7.07
C LYS A 323 4.85 -4.55 6.33
N TYR A 324 6.12 -4.36 5.99
CA TYR A 324 6.63 -3.06 5.56
C TYR A 324 7.31 -3.06 4.19
N SER A 325 7.63 -4.22 3.60
CA SER A 325 8.28 -4.30 2.29
C SER A 325 7.30 -4.65 1.17
N ALA A 326 7.56 -4.09 -0.02
CA ALA A 326 6.87 -4.47 -1.25
C ALA A 326 7.54 -5.66 -1.98
N ALA A 327 8.67 -6.17 -1.47
CA ALA A 327 9.41 -7.28 -2.08
C ALA A 327 8.76 -8.63 -1.73
N THR A 328 7.80 -9.05 -2.55
CA THR A 328 7.08 -10.34 -2.41
C THR A 328 8.02 -11.54 -2.48
N ASP A 329 9.03 -11.51 -3.34
CA ASP A 329 9.96 -12.64 -3.53
C ASP A 329 10.82 -12.93 -2.29
N LEU A 330 11.29 -11.86 -1.64
CA LEU A 330 12.09 -11.96 -0.41
C LEU A 330 11.24 -12.44 0.78
N THR A 331 9.98 -11.99 0.84
CA THR A 331 9.03 -12.45 1.86
C THR A 331 8.73 -13.94 1.68
N LEU A 332 8.56 -14.41 0.45
CA LEU A 332 8.34 -15.83 0.14
C LEU A 332 9.58 -16.69 0.48
N MET A 333 10.77 -16.24 0.11
CA MET A 333 12.02 -16.96 0.41
C MET A 333 12.30 -17.04 1.91
N LEU A 334 12.05 -15.96 2.66
CA LEU A 334 12.14 -15.95 4.12
C LEU A 334 11.12 -16.91 4.77
N TYR A 335 9.90 -16.97 4.24
CA TYR A 335 8.89 -17.93 4.68
C TYR A 335 9.34 -19.37 4.46
N GLU A 336 9.81 -19.71 3.26
CA GLU A 336 10.30 -21.05 2.94
C GLU A 336 11.46 -21.47 3.86
N LYS A 337 12.42 -20.56 4.07
CA LYS A 337 13.57 -20.79 4.98
C LYS A 337 13.13 -20.94 6.44
N LEU A 338 12.22 -20.08 6.91
CA LEU A 338 11.66 -20.17 8.27
C LEU A 338 10.93 -21.49 8.49
N SER A 339 10.14 -21.91 7.50
CA SER A 339 9.44 -23.20 7.49
C SER A 339 10.41 -24.37 7.62
N VAL A 340 11.51 -24.36 6.86
CA VAL A 340 12.58 -25.38 6.95
C VAL A 340 13.23 -25.41 8.34
N VAL A 341 13.56 -24.25 8.93
CA VAL A 341 14.17 -24.17 10.26
C VAL A 341 13.22 -24.72 11.34
N ILE A 342 11.96 -24.29 11.33
CA ILE A 342 10.97 -24.73 12.32
C ILE A 342 10.66 -26.22 12.15
N ASP A 343 10.51 -26.71 10.92
CA ASP A 343 10.30 -28.13 10.63
C ASP A 343 11.49 -28.97 11.10
N THR A 344 12.72 -28.49 10.91
CA THR A 344 13.93 -29.18 11.37
C THR A 344 14.02 -29.20 12.89
N LEU A 345 13.69 -28.09 13.57
CA LEU A 345 13.57 -28.04 15.04
C LEU A 345 12.50 -29.02 15.56
N MET A 346 11.32 -29.04 14.93
CA MET A 346 10.24 -29.96 15.30
C MET A 346 10.63 -31.42 15.08
N LYS A 347 11.29 -31.75 13.95
CA LYS A 347 11.83 -33.08 13.65
C LYS A 347 12.88 -33.50 14.65
N THR A 348 13.80 -32.61 14.99
CA THR A 348 14.77 -32.76 16.08
C THR A 348 14.06 -33.11 17.40
N MET A 349 13.07 -32.32 17.81
CA MET A 349 12.29 -32.58 19.03
C MET A 349 11.51 -33.90 18.97
N GLN A 350 11.08 -34.33 17.78
CA GLN A 350 10.35 -35.59 17.58
C GLN A 350 11.27 -36.81 17.52
N TYR A 351 12.46 -36.68 16.95
CA TYR A 351 13.48 -37.72 16.89
C TYR A 351 14.10 -37.97 18.28
N ASN A 352 14.26 -36.93 19.10
CA ASN A 352 14.77 -37.05 20.47
C ASN A 352 13.82 -37.74 21.45
N MET A 353 12.52 -37.78 21.16
CA MET A 353 11.61 -38.68 21.88
C MET A 353 11.87 -40.16 21.55
N ASN A 354 12.70 -40.47 20.53
CA ASN A 354 12.86 -41.80 19.95
C ASN A 354 14.30 -42.31 19.71
N VAL A 355 15.38 -41.66 20.22
CA VAL A 355 16.77 -42.15 20.48
C VAL A 355 17.88 -41.21 19.97
N PHE A 356 18.69 -40.72 20.94
CA PHE A 356 20.12 -40.34 20.94
C PHE A 356 20.76 -39.67 19.68
N TRP A 357 21.24 -38.45 19.90
CA TRP A 357 21.87 -37.51 18.97
C TRP A 357 23.25 -37.89 18.39
N ASN A 358 23.41 -37.64 17.08
CA ASN A 358 24.40 -36.71 16.48
C ASN A 358 24.45 -36.88 14.94
N HIS A 359 23.77 -35.99 14.20
CA HIS A 359 24.14 -35.60 12.83
C HIS A 359 23.42 -34.33 12.34
N HIS A 360 22.23 -33.99 12.85
CA HIS A 360 21.44 -32.85 12.35
C HIS A 360 21.71 -31.49 13.04
N ALA A 361 22.29 -31.45 14.25
CA ALA A 361 22.59 -30.17 14.92
C ALA A 361 23.65 -29.34 14.16
N ASP A 362 24.66 -30.01 13.58
CA ASP A 362 25.70 -29.34 12.80
C ASP A 362 25.20 -28.87 11.42
N GLU A 363 24.29 -29.62 10.79
CA GLU A 363 23.59 -29.19 9.56
C GLU A 363 22.70 -27.98 9.85
N MET A 364 21.96 -27.99 10.96
CA MET A 364 21.14 -26.86 11.41
C MET A 364 21.98 -25.61 11.70
N ILE A 365 23.13 -25.74 12.36
CA ILE A 365 24.04 -24.61 12.62
C ILE A 365 24.58 -24.04 11.30
N ASN A 366 24.98 -24.90 10.36
CA ASN A 366 25.45 -24.46 9.05
C ASN A 366 24.34 -23.78 8.25
N ASP A 367 23.13 -24.34 8.23
CA ASP A 367 21.99 -23.75 7.51
C ASP A 367 21.58 -22.41 8.13
N MET A 368 21.46 -22.31 9.46
CA MET A 368 21.14 -21.05 10.13
C MET A 368 22.24 -19.99 9.97
N SER A 369 23.51 -20.39 10.04
CA SER A 369 24.64 -19.47 9.83
C SER A 369 24.72 -19.02 8.37
N GLN A 370 24.46 -19.92 7.42
CA GLN A 370 24.40 -19.61 6.01
C GLN A 370 23.21 -18.69 5.71
N ILE A 371 22.04 -18.92 6.32
CA ILE A 371 20.87 -18.04 6.18
C ILE A 371 21.15 -16.66 6.75
N GLN A 372 21.76 -16.55 7.93
CA GLN A 372 22.18 -15.24 8.46
C GLN A 372 23.19 -14.56 7.53
N GLN A 373 24.14 -15.31 6.99
CA GLN A 373 25.12 -14.77 6.08
C GLN A 373 24.48 -14.34 4.75
N ASP A 374 23.51 -15.09 4.24
CA ASP A 374 22.73 -14.75 3.06
C ASP A 374 21.90 -13.47 3.31
N LEU A 375 21.27 -13.34 4.49
CA LEU A 375 20.53 -12.13 4.87
C LEU A 375 21.44 -10.91 4.98
N ILE A 376 22.64 -11.07 5.54
CA ILE A 376 23.65 -10.01 5.59
C ILE A 376 24.16 -9.69 4.18
N ASN A 377 24.37 -10.69 3.34
CA ASN A 377 24.84 -10.51 1.96
C ASN A 377 23.77 -9.85 1.07
N GLU A 378 22.50 -10.20 1.24
CA GLU A 378 21.37 -9.55 0.55
C GLU A 378 21.15 -8.12 1.03
N LYS A 379 21.29 -7.84 2.34
CA LYS A 379 21.34 -6.46 2.85
C LYS A 379 22.48 -5.68 2.20
N LYS A 380 23.70 -6.25 2.12
CA LYS A 380 24.84 -5.64 1.41
C LYS A 380 24.63 -5.46 -0.10
N ASN A 381 23.82 -6.31 -0.72
CA ASN A 381 23.51 -6.27 -2.14
C ASN A 381 22.25 -5.45 -2.46
N ARG A 382 21.57 -4.88 -1.45
CA ARG A 382 20.45 -3.98 -1.68
C ARG A 382 20.96 -2.74 -2.39
N THR A 383 20.19 -2.27 -3.37
CA THR A 383 20.53 -1.03 -4.07
C THR A 383 20.43 0.12 -3.08
N PRO A 384 21.52 0.88 -2.82
CA PRO A 384 21.53 1.97 -1.85
C PRO A 384 20.36 2.93 -2.04
N CYS A 385 19.93 3.54 -0.94
CA CYS A 385 18.80 4.46 -0.97
C CYS A 385 19.13 5.56 -2.00
N PRO A 386 18.26 5.79 -3.01
CA PRO A 386 18.58 6.68 -4.12
C PRO A 386 18.63 8.16 -3.71
N VAL A 387 18.31 8.46 -2.45
CA VAL A 387 18.25 9.82 -1.92
C VAL A 387 19.65 10.33 -1.63
N ASP A 388 20.05 11.39 -2.35
CA ASP A 388 21.25 12.15 -2.00
C ASP A 388 20.96 13.09 -0.83
N VAL A 389 21.29 12.66 0.39
CA VAL A 389 21.03 13.42 1.61
C VAL A 389 21.80 14.74 1.66
N GLU A 390 22.94 14.84 0.97
CA GLU A 390 23.74 16.08 0.92
C GLU A 390 23.08 17.16 0.07
N SER A 391 22.13 16.79 -0.78
CA SER A 391 21.36 17.73 -1.58
C SER A 391 20.17 18.34 -0.84
N LEU A 392 19.79 17.82 0.34
CA LEU A 392 18.80 18.44 1.22
C LEU A 392 19.41 19.69 1.84
N ASN A 393 18.91 20.86 1.45
CA ASN A 393 19.53 22.15 1.77
C ASN A 393 18.48 23.22 2.13
N GLU A 394 18.90 24.48 2.24
CA GLU A 394 18.04 25.60 2.64
C GLU A 394 16.86 25.84 1.68
N ASP A 395 16.97 25.39 0.42
CA ASP A 395 15.91 25.48 -0.60
C ASP A 395 14.86 24.36 -0.45
N SER A 396 15.15 23.28 0.28
CA SER A 396 14.18 22.20 0.55
C SER A 396 13.02 22.70 1.42
N ASP A 397 11.80 22.32 1.08
CA ASP A 397 10.59 22.60 1.85
C ASP A 397 10.19 21.43 2.78
N ILE A 398 9.18 21.62 3.63
CA ILE A 398 8.69 20.56 4.54
C ILE A 398 8.19 19.33 3.76
N ASN A 399 7.64 19.53 2.57
CA ASN A 399 7.16 18.42 1.75
C ASN A 399 8.35 17.56 1.33
N ASP A 400 9.45 18.16 0.91
CA ASP A 400 10.66 17.45 0.52
C ASP A 400 11.18 16.53 1.64
N PHE A 401 11.14 16.97 2.90
CA PHE A 401 11.49 16.13 4.06
C PHE A 401 10.46 15.03 4.35
N ILE A 402 9.17 15.33 4.26
CA ILE A 402 8.09 14.33 4.36
C ILE A 402 8.30 13.23 3.33
N LEU A 403 8.63 13.61 2.09
CA LEU A 403 8.82 12.70 0.97
C LEU A 403 10.02 11.77 1.17
N VAL A 404 11.15 12.30 1.64
CA VAL A 404 12.31 11.47 1.97
C VAL A 404 11.99 10.47 3.07
N LEU A 405 11.28 10.89 4.13
CA LEU A 405 10.86 9.99 5.21
C LEU A 405 9.85 8.93 4.75
N GLU A 406 8.94 9.27 3.83
CA GLU A 406 8.04 8.29 3.22
C GLU A 406 8.77 7.24 2.41
N HIS A 407 9.82 7.65 1.68
CA HIS A 407 10.68 6.72 0.94
C HIS A 407 11.49 5.83 1.90
N LEU A 408 12.13 6.42 2.91
CA LEU A 408 12.91 5.69 3.93
C LEU A 408 12.07 4.67 4.70
N LYS A 409 10.81 4.99 4.99
CA LYS A 409 9.86 4.05 5.63
C LYS A 409 9.68 2.76 4.84
N ILE A 410 9.77 2.82 3.51
CA ILE A 410 9.62 1.67 2.60
C ILE A 410 10.97 0.96 2.39
N TYR A 411 12.08 1.65 2.69
CA TYR A 411 13.44 1.26 2.31
C TYR A 411 14.07 0.15 3.20
N GLY A 412 13.28 -0.54 4.03
CA GLY A 412 13.82 -1.66 4.82
C GLY A 412 14.93 -1.22 5.76
N LEU A 413 14.66 -0.24 6.64
CA LEU A 413 15.49 0.15 7.80
C LEU A 413 15.16 -0.68 9.05
N SER A 414 16.06 -0.72 10.04
CA SER A 414 15.80 -1.45 11.29
C SER A 414 14.50 -0.96 11.93
N GLN A 415 13.77 -1.85 12.61
CA GLN A 415 12.44 -1.50 13.09
C GLN A 415 12.45 -0.29 14.03
N ASN A 416 13.42 -0.24 14.94
CA ASN A 416 13.48 0.84 15.90
C ASN A 416 13.64 2.21 15.21
N ILE A 417 14.42 2.28 14.13
CA ILE A 417 14.57 3.48 13.30
C ILE A 417 13.27 3.76 12.52
N ASN A 418 12.64 2.73 11.94
CA ASN A 418 11.36 2.88 11.24
C ASN A 418 10.24 3.43 12.14
N GLU A 419 10.19 3.01 13.41
CA GLU A 419 9.24 3.58 14.37
C GLU A 419 9.49 5.07 14.62
N GLN A 420 10.76 5.50 14.68
CA GLN A 420 11.09 6.92 14.78
C GLN A 420 10.70 7.68 13.50
N ILE A 421 10.98 7.11 12.32
CA ILE A 421 10.58 7.69 11.02
C ILE A 421 9.08 7.90 10.96
N ILE A 422 8.29 6.89 11.35
CA ILE A 422 6.82 6.99 11.35
C ILE A 422 6.35 8.12 12.27
N ARG A 423 6.89 8.20 13.49
CA ARG A 423 6.54 9.27 14.44
C ARG A 423 6.89 10.65 13.89
N THR A 424 8.12 10.82 13.39
CA THR A 424 8.57 12.09 12.81
C THR A 424 7.77 12.48 11.57
N LEU A 425 7.44 11.51 10.72
CA LEU A 425 6.61 11.70 9.54
C LEU A 425 5.19 12.17 9.90
N GLU A 426 4.57 11.57 10.93
CA GLU A 426 3.25 11.99 11.40
C GLU A 426 3.24 13.42 11.93
N GLU A 427 4.22 13.80 12.75
CA GLU A 427 4.31 15.16 13.30
C GLU A 427 4.63 16.19 12.21
N LEU A 428 5.49 15.85 11.24
CA LEU A 428 5.75 16.73 10.10
C LEU A 428 4.51 16.97 9.23
N LYS A 429 3.70 15.94 8.99
CA LYS A 429 2.42 16.09 8.27
C LYS A 429 1.46 17.01 9.02
N ARG A 430 1.39 16.93 10.34
CA ARG A 430 0.59 17.86 11.15
C ARG A 430 1.10 19.29 11.03
N LEU A 431 2.42 19.48 11.08
CA LEU A 431 3.05 20.79 10.93
C LEU A 431 2.77 21.39 9.54
N GLN A 432 2.93 20.61 8.48
CA GLN A 432 2.62 21.00 7.10
C GLN A 432 1.15 21.47 6.97
N GLN A 433 0.21 20.71 7.55
CA GLN A 433 -1.22 21.08 7.55
C GLN A 433 -1.48 22.39 8.30
N ALA A 434 -0.85 22.56 9.47
CA ALA A 434 -0.99 23.77 10.28
C ALA A 434 -0.43 25.02 9.57
N ILE A 435 0.68 24.89 8.85
CA ILE A 435 1.28 25.96 8.04
C ILE A 435 0.38 26.31 6.85
N THR A 436 -0.13 25.31 6.13
CA THR A 436 -1.00 25.50 4.95
C THR A 436 -2.29 26.26 5.32
N LYS A 437 -2.82 26.00 6.51
CA LYS A 437 -4.02 26.69 7.04
C LYS A 437 -3.75 28.14 7.45
N ASN A 438 -2.51 28.50 7.79
CA ASN A 438 -2.12 29.81 8.34
C ASN A 438 -1.03 30.49 7.50
N SER A 439 -1.41 30.94 6.30
CA SER A 439 -0.50 31.54 5.30
C SER A 439 0.25 32.82 5.71
N TYR A 440 0.01 33.36 6.91
CA TYR A 440 0.66 34.57 7.43
C TYR A 440 1.71 34.30 8.52
N THR A 441 1.78 33.06 9.04
CA THR A 441 2.74 32.68 10.10
C THR A 441 4.00 32.08 9.49
N ILE A 442 4.58 32.80 8.53
CA ILE A 442 5.84 32.44 7.89
C ILE A 442 6.97 33.05 8.74
N LEU A 443 7.46 32.26 9.71
CA LEU A 443 8.85 32.16 10.25
C LEU A 443 9.03 32.28 11.78
N PRO A 444 10.00 31.54 12.39
CA PRO A 444 11.07 30.75 11.76
C PRO A 444 11.00 29.25 12.10
N ILE A 445 10.47 28.45 11.17
CA ILE A 445 10.84 27.04 11.10
C ILE A 445 12.19 26.85 10.39
N ASP A 446 12.88 27.92 9.98
CA ASP A 446 14.14 27.84 9.24
C ASP A 446 15.22 27.04 9.96
N ASN A 447 15.42 27.23 11.27
CA ASN A 447 16.41 26.41 11.98
C ASN A 447 16.01 24.92 12.00
N PHE A 448 14.71 24.65 12.02
CA PHE A 448 14.18 23.30 11.97
C PHE A 448 14.30 22.68 10.58
N LYS A 449 13.98 23.44 9.54
CA LYS A 449 14.02 23.06 8.12
C LYS A 449 15.43 22.98 7.58
N ASN A 450 16.30 23.94 7.91
CA ASN A 450 17.63 24.10 7.32
C ASN A 450 18.72 23.34 8.08
N TYR A 451 18.45 22.93 9.33
CA TYR A 451 19.48 22.31 10.18
C TYR A 451 18.98 21.05 10.89
N TYR A 452 17.91 21.13 11.68
CA TYR A 452 17.49 19.97 12.49
C TYR A 452 16.98 18.79 11.66
N LEU A 453 16.16 19.03 10.63
CA LEU A 453 15.62 17.99 9.76
C LEU A 453 16.66 17.33 8.85
N PRO A 454 17.49 18.09 8.10
CA PRO A 454 18.54 17.49 7.30
C PRO A 454 19.47 16.61 8.13
N GLU A 455 19.93 17.10 9.29
CA GLU A 455 20.85 16.35 10.15
C GLU A 455 20.20 15.08 10.72
N ALA A 456 18.93 15.16 11.13
CA ALA A 456 18.19 14.01 11.61
C ALA A 456 18.02 12.91 10.55
N ILE A 457 17.76 13.31 9.30
CA ILE A 457 17.71 12.39 8.17
C ILE A 457 19.09 11.81 7.89
N LYS A 458 20.16 12.62 7.85
CA LYS A 458 21.55 12.15 7.68
C LYS A 458 21.93 11.08 8.70
N LEU A 459 21.55 11.27 9.96
CA LEU A 459 21.79 10.29 11.02
C LEU A 459 21.09 8.94 10.75
N ILE A 460 19.88 8.96 10.18
CA ILE A 460 19.15 7.75 9.78
C ILE A 460 19.87 7.02 8.63
N PHE A 461 20.35 7.75 7.61
CA PHE A 461 21.12 7.17 6.51
C PHE A 461 22.46 6.60 6.98
N LEU A 462 23.16 7.32 7.85
CA LEU A 462 24.44 6.87 8.38
C LEU A 462 24.30 5.57 9.20
N TYR A 463 23.19 5.42 9.93
CA TYR A 463 22.86 4.16 10.60
C TYR A 463 22.65 3.02 9.61
N ASP A 464 21.94 3.28 8.52
CA ASP A 464 21.67 2.31 7.46
C ASP A 464 22.97 1.80 6.81
N GLU A 465 23.87 2.73 6.48
CA GLU A 465 25.21 2.42 5.94
C GLU A 465 26.04 1.55 6.91
N TYR A 466 26.04 1.92 8.19
CA TYR A 466 26.77 1.18 9.21
C TYR A 466 26.17 -0.19 9.54
N GLU A 467 24.86 -0.36 9.40
CA GLU A 467 24.21 -1.67 9.46
C GLU A 467 24.70 -2.57 8.30
N ASP A 468 24.81 -2.02 7.09
CA ASP A 468 25.32 -2.75 5.90
C ASP A 468 26.81 -3.10 5.99
N GLU A 469 27.62 -2.24 6.61
CA GLU A 469 29.05 -2.50 6.83
C GLU A 469 29.32 -3.62 7.86
N GLY A 470 28.28 -4.08 8.58
CA GLY A 470 28.38 -5.17 9.54
C GLY A 470 29.12 -4.77 10.83
N ILE A 471 28.92 -3.53 11.27
CA ILE A 471 29.47 -3.05 12.54
C ILE A 471 28.96 -3.89 13.72
N SER A 472 29.79 -4.07 14.76
CA SER A 472 29.43 -4.83 15.96
C SER A 472 28.13 -4.32 16.59
N GLU A 473 27.25 -5.23 17.00
CA GLU A 473 25.92 -4.96 17.58
C GLU A 473 25.95 -3.94 18.73
N GLN A 474 26.96 -4.01 19.61
CA GLN A 474 27.12 -3.04 20.69
C GLN A 474 27.27 -1.59 20.19
N ARG A 475 28.06 -1.36 19.13
CA ARG A 475 28.27 -0.03 18.56
C ARG A 475 27.06 0.46 17.76
N LEU A 476 26.33 -0.46 17.12
CA LEU A 476 25.07 -0.13 16.46
C LEU A 476 24.00 0.27 17.47
N ASN A 477 23.95 -0.37 18.64
CA ASN A 477 23.04 -0.01 19.72
C ASN A 477 23.36 1.38 20.30
N ASP A 478 24.64 1.68 20.56
CA ASP A 478 25.05 3.01 21.02
C ASP A 478 24.69 4.10 19.99
N LEU A 479 24.90 3.83 18.70
CA LEU A 479 24.51 4.75 17.63
C LEU A 479 22.98 4.93 17.58
N TYR A 480 22.23 3.84 17.65
CA TYR A 480 20.79 3.85 17.67
C TYR A 480 20.23 4.71 18.82
N GLU A 481 20.74 4.57 20.03
CA GLU A 481 20.31 5.38 21.18
C GLU A 481 20.51 6.88 20.92
N ASN A 482 21.65 7.28 20.34
CA ASN A 482 21.94 8.67 20.00
C ASN A 482 21.03 9.22 18.90
N ILE A 483 20.69 8.40 17.91
CA ILE A 483 19.73 8.75 16.85
C ILE A 483 18.33 8.90 17.43
N GLN A 484 17.92 7.98 18.30
CA GLN A 484 16.63 8.05 18.98
C GLN A 484 16.50 9.33 19.81
N ILE A 485 17.53 9.70 20.57
CA ILE A 485 17.57 10.96 21.33
C ILE A 485 17.42 12.16 20.38
N SER A 486 18.15 12.18 19.27
CA SER A 486 18.10 13.26 18.29
C SER A 486 16.72 13.41 17.63
N LEU A 487 16.14 12.30 17.17
CA LEU A 487 14.79 12.29 16.56
C LEU A 487 13.70 12.66 17.57
N THR A 488 13.85 12.25 18.82
CA THR A 488 12.94 12.67 19.91
C THR A 488 13.02 14.18 20.13
N ALA A 489 14.22 14.78 20.10
CA ALA A 489 14.40 16.22 20.22
C ALA A 489 13.77 16.97 19.03
N VAL A 490 13.93 16.46 17.81
CA VAL A 490 13.27 16.99 16.60
C VAL A 490 11.75 16.96 16.76
N ASN A 491 11.18 15.83 17.19
CA ASN A 491 9.74 15.69 17.40
C ASN A 491 9.21 16.67 18.46
N ASN A 492 9.93 16.83 19.57
CA ASN A 492 9.58 17.81 20.60
C ASN A 492 9.62 19.25 20.05
N ALA A 493 10.59 19.56 19.18
CA ALA A 493 10.67 20.87 18.53
C ALA A 493 9.48 21.11 17.57
N ILE A 494 9.06 20.09 16.80
CA ILE A 494 7.85 20.15 15.95
C ILE A 494 6.63 20.47 16.81
N ASN A 495 6.44 19.73 17.90
CA ASN A 495 5.30 19.90 18.79
C ASN A 495 5.26 21.31 19.41
N SER A 496 6.40 21.82 19.86
CA SER A 496 6.48 23.20 20.35
C SER A 496 6.08 24.23 19.29
N LYS A 497 6.39 23.98 18.02
CA LYS A 497 5.99 24.87 16.91
C LYS A 497 4.50 24.74 16.57
N LEU A 498 3.93 23.55 16.65
CA LEU A 498 2.49 23.35 16.54
C LEU A 498 1.74 24.12 17.63
N ASP A 499 2.22 24.07 18.87
CA ASP A 499 1.63 24.81 19.99
C ASP A 499 1.70 26.33 19.78
N GLU A 500 2.83 26.85 19.29
CA GLU A 500 2.98 28.27 18.93
C GLU A 500 1.96 28.71 17.85
N ILE A 501 1.77 27.90 16.80
CA ILE A 501 0.81 28.19 15.73
C ILE A 501 -0.63 28.19 16.28
N GLN A 502 -0.98 27.20 17.10
CA GLN A 502 -2.31 27.10 17.72
C GLN A 502 -2.60 28.25 18.69
N LEU A 503 -1.59 28.66 19.47
CA LEU A 503 -1.72 29.81 20.37
C LEU A 503 -2.00 31.09 19.59
N PHE A 504 -1.30 31.30 18.47
CA PHE A 504 -1.53 32.45 17.60
C PHE A 504 -2.92 32.43 16.97
N GLU A 505 -3.37 31.28 16.44
CA GLU A 505 -4.75 31.11 15.92
C GLU A 505 -5.81 31.48 16.96
N THR A 506 -5.60 31.05 18.22
CA THR A 506 -6.53 31.31 19.31
C THR A 506 -6.57 32.79 19.65
N MET A 507 -5.40 33.44 19.78
CA MET A 507 -5.30 34.88 20.04
C MET A 507 -5.95 35.72 18.93
N GLU A 508 -5.75 35.37 17.66
CA GLU A 508 -6.38 36.08 16.55
C GLU A 508 -7.90 35.90 16.55
N THR A 509 -8.38 34.68 16.82
CA THR A 509 -9.81 34.38 16.93
C THR A 509 -10.46 35.19 18.06
N GLU A 510 -9.81 35.26 19.23
CA GLU A 510 -10.25 36.10 20.35
C GLU A 510 -10.29 37.59 19.98
N ALA A 511 -9.25 38.09 19.30
CA ALA A 511 -9.20 39.48 18.85
C ALA A 511 -10.32 39.81 17.85
N ARG A 512 -10.59 38.92 16.88
CA ARG A 512 -11.70 39.06 15.93
C ARG A 512 -13.06 39.00 16.63
N ALA A 513 -13.23 38.10 17.60
CA ALA A 513 -14.46 37.99 18.38
C ALA A 513 -14.71 39.27 19.20
N LYS A 514 -13.66 39.84 19.81
CA LYS A 514 -13.74 41.10 20.55
C LYS A 514 -14.07 42.28 19.63
N ALA A 515 -13.39 42.39 18.49
CA ALA A 515 -13.68 43.44 17.50
C ALA A 515 -15.12 43.35 16.96
N LEU A 516 -15.62 42.15 16.70
CA LEU A 516 -17.01 41.92 16.31
C LEU A 516 -17.99 42.36 17.41
N ALA A 517 -17.72 41.98 18.67
CA ALA A 517 -18.53 42.40 19.81
C ALA A 517 -18.57 43.93 19.97
N ASP A 518 -17.43 44.61 19.76
CA ASP A 518 -17.33 46.07 19.80
C ASP A 518 -18.17 46.74 18.69
N ILE A 519 -18.12 46.21 17.46
CA ILE A 519 -18.91 46.73 16.32
C ILE A 519 -20.42 46.56 16.58
N ILE A 520 -20.85 45.35 16.96
CA ILE A 520 -22.27 45.07 17.28
C ILE A 520 -22.72 45.95 18.46
N GLY A 521 -21.83 46.22 19.41
CA GLY A 521 -22.08 47.11 20.55
C GLY A 521 -22.26 48.57 20.14
N GLN A 522 -21.44 49.07 19.21
CA GLN A 522 -21.57 50.41 18.64
C GLN A 522 -22.89 50.59 17.87
N ASP A 523 -23.33 49.56 17.15
CA ASP A 523 -24.57 49.56 16.39
C ASP A 523 -25.83 49.37 17.27
N GLY A 524 -25.65 49.16 18.59
CA GLY A 524 -26.75 49.11 19.56
C GLY A 524 -27.45 47.75 19.67
N PHE A 525 -26.88 46.69 19.10
CA PHE A 525 -27.46 45.35 19.08
C PHE A 525 -26.98 44.43 20.23
N VAL A 526 -26.13 44.92 21.14
CA VAL A 526 -25.65 44.14 22.30
C VAL A 526 -26.58 44.32 23.49
N ASP A 527 -27.13 43.21 23.99
CA ASP A 527 -27.89 43.18 25.23
C ASP A 527 -27.00 43.61 26.42
N SER A 528 -27.52 44.48 27.28
CA SER A 528 -26.81 45.12 28.38
C SER A 528 -26.12 44.16 29.37
N ALA A 529 -26.50 42.88 29.37
CA ALA A 529 -25.90 41.80 30.16
C ALA A 529 -24.53 41.30 29.64
N TYR A 530 -24.16 41.62 28.39
CA TYR A 530 -22.95 41.10 27.72
C TYR A 530 -21.94 42.18 27.34
N LYS A 531 -22.05 43.40 27.91
CA LYS A 531 -21.02 44.43 27.73
C LYS A 531 -19.71 43.96 28.36
N ILE A 532 -18.72 43.70 27.50
CA ILE A 532 -17.35 43.43 27.92
C ILE A 532 -16.80 44.72 28.51
N ASN A 533 -16.59 44.76 29.83
CA ASN A 533 -15.91 45.89 30.48
C ASN A 533 -14.44 45.90 30.02
N ILE A 534 -13.99 47.04 29.49
CA ILE A 534 -12.65 47.27 28.96
C ILE A 534 -11.60 47.25 30.06
#